data_AF-K5Y2T9-F1
#
_entry.id   AF-K5Y2T9-F1
#
_cell.length_a   1.000
_cell.length_b   1.000
_cell.length_c   1.000
_cell.angle_alpha   90.00
_cell.angle_beta   90.00
_cell.angle_gamma   90.00
#
_symmetry.space_group_name_H-M   'P 1'
#
loop_
_entity.id
_entity.type
_entity.pdbx_description
1 polymer ?
#
loop_
_entity_poly.entity_id
_entity_poly.type
_entity_poly.pdbx_seq_one_letter_code
_entity_poly.pdbx_strand_id
1 'polypeptide(L)'
;LLAPFLDRMVTRHVPSRFNAVEALQFFEALVADTPGKVMNLEYPSSPGAMFDTWDRWEGLPPDFTKKWEDYREPPMPFSTCVLRWICSFD
;
A
#
# COMPACT_ATOMS: atom_id res chain seq x y z
N LEU A 1 -1.59 8.76 2.49
CA LEU A 1 -0.40 8.77 3.39
C LEU A 1 -0.08 7.40 3.97
N LEU A 2 -1.04 6.48 4.12
CA LEU A 2 -0.78 5.14 4.69
C LEU A 2 -0.22 4.10 3.70
N ALA A 3 -0.01 4.46 2.43
CA ALA A 3 0.47 3.55 1.40
C ALA A 3 1.74 2.75 1.80
N PRO A 4 2.85 3.36 2.26
CA PRO A 4 4.04 2.61 2.62
C PRO A 4 3.85 1.65 3.81
N PHE A 5 2.97 2.02 4.75
CA PHE A 5 2.62 1.16 5.88
C PHE A 5 1.89 -0.09 5.40
N LEU A 6 0.85 0.10 4.58
CA LEU A 6 0.06 -1.00 4.03
C LEU A 6 0.90 -1.91 3.13
N ASP A 7 1.72 -1.35 2.25
CA ASP A 7 2.61 -2.11 1.36
C ASP A 7 3.56 -3.01 2.16
N ARG A 8 4.14 -2.54 3.26
CA ARG A 8 4.99 -3.38 4.13
C ARG A 8 4.23 -4.42 4.95
N MET A 9 2.96 -4.21 5.27
CA MET A 9 2.16 -5.23 5.96
C MET A 9 1.73 -6.37 5.03
N VAL A 10 1.36 -6.03 3.80
CA VAL A 10 0.73 -6.97 2.85
C VAL A 10 1.65 -7.47 1.75
N THR A 11 2.88 -6.95 1.65
CA THR A 11 3.83 -7.30 0.58
C THR A 11 3.97 -8.80 0.40
N ARG A 12 4.03 -9.27 -0.85
CA ARG A 12 4.31 -10.68 -1.16
C ARG A 12 5.72 -11.12 -0.81
N HIS A 13 6.65 -10.17 -0.67
CA HIS A 13 8.02 -10.46 -0.26
C HIS A 13 8.08 -10.60 1.27
N VAL A 14 7.92 -11.83 1.78
CA VAL A 14 7.81 -12.12 3.23
C VAL A 14 8.95 -11.52 4.07
N PRO A 15 10.25 -11.62 3.69
CA PRO A 15 11.33 -10.99 4.45
C PRO A 15 11.26 -9.46 4.57
N SER A 16 10.47 -8.81 3.71
CA SER A 16 10.33 -7.36 3.66
C SER A 16 9.13 -6.87 4.47
N ARG A 17 8.37 -7.79 5.08
CA ARG A 17 7.19 -7.47 5.89
C ARG A 17 7.59 -6.93 7.24
N PHE A 18 6.83 -5.96 7.72
CA PHE A 18 6.95 -5.54 9.10
C PHE A 18 6.53 -6.65 10.06
N ASN A 19 7.30 -6.81 11.13
CA ASN A 19 6.79 -7.44 12.33
C ASN A 19 5.82 -6.50 13.07
N ALA A 20 5.09 -7.02 14.05
CA ALA A 20 4.06 -6.23 14.76
C ALA A 20 4.63 -5.00 15.48
N VAL A 21 5.86 -5.09 16.00
CA VAL A 21 6.53 -3.99 16.73
C VAL A 21 7.00 -2.91 15.74
N GLU A 22 7.63 -3.30 14.64
CA GLU A 22 8.04 -2.40 13.56
C GLU A 22 6.84 -1.67 12.96
N ALA A 23 5.73 -2.39 12.74
CA ALA A 23 4.49 -1.82 12.24
C ALA A 23 3.96 -0.74 13.19
N LEU A 24 3.94 -1.01 14.49
CA LEU A 24 3.49 -0.05 15.48
C LEU A 24 4.38 1.20 15.51
N GLN A 25 5.69 1.02 15.60
CA GLN A 25 6.66 2.13 15.62
C GLN A 25 6.57 3.00 14.38
N PHE A 26 6.43 2.36 13.20
CA PHE A 26 6.25 3.07 11.95
C PHE A 26 4.94 3.86 11.92
N PHE A 27 3.85 3.25 12.37
CA PHE A 27 2.54 3.88 12.40
C PHE A 27 2.52 5.12 13.32
N GLU A 28 3.08 5.01 14.52
CA GLU A 28 3.17 6.14 15.46
C GLU A 28 3.97 7.30 14.86
N ALA A 29 5.12 7.00 14.24
CA ALA A 29 5.94 8.01 13.58
C ALA A 29 5.21 8.67 12.39
N LEU A 30 4.49 7.87 11.59
CA LEU A 30 3.76 8.36 10.43
C LEU A 30 2.56 9.24 10.83
N VAL A 31 1.84 8.85 11.88
CA VAL A 31 0.71 9.63 12.41
C VAL A 31 1.17 10.96 12.99
N ALA A 32 2.30 10.99 13.70
CA ALA A 32 2.87 12.22 14.24
C ALA A 32 3.27 13.22 13.13
N ASP A 33 3.73 12.73 11.99
CA ASP A 33 4.11 13.54 10.81
C ASP A 33 2.90 13.93 9.93
N THR A 34 1.72 13.31 10.16
CA THR A 34 0.54 13.50 9.31
C THR A 34 -0.27 14.73 9.76
N PRO A 35 -0.51 15.71 8.88
CA PRO A 35 -1.35 16.86 9.22
C PRO A 35 -2.80 16.43 9.45
N GLY A 36 -3.39 16.90 10.55
CA GLY A 36 -4.76 16.52 10.97
C GLY A 36 -5.85 16.77 9.92
N LYS A 37 -5.63 17.69 8.97
CA LYS A 37 -6.54 17.90 7.83
C LYS A 37 -6.69 16.65 6.95
N VAL A 38 -5.64 15.84 6.80
CA VAL A 38 -5.68 14.60 6.00
C VAL A 38 -6.41 13.49 6.74
N MET A 39 -6.34 13.48 8.08
CA MET A 39 -7.03 12.50 8.92
C MET A 39 -8.54 12.66 8.92
N ASN A 40 -9.05 13.84 8.56
CA ASN A 40 -10.48 14.15 8.49
C ASN A 40 -11.04 14.07 7.06
N LEU A 41 -10.30 13.55 6.08
CA LEU A 41 -10.85 13.32 4.75
C LEU A 41 -11.83 12.15 4.77
N GLU A 42 -12.99 12.35 4.14
CA GLU A 42 -13.87 11.24 3.80
C GLU A 42 -13.21 10.35 2.75
N TYR A 43 -13.28 9.04 2.98
CA TYR A 43 -12.83 8.05 2.02
C TYR A 43 -13.79 8.08 0.83
N PRO A 44 -13.32 8.39 -0.40
CA PRO A 44 -14.19 8.38 -1.56
C PRO A 44 -14.70 6.96 -1.80
N SER A 45 -16.01 6.81 -1.99
CA SER A 45 -16.61 5.54 -2.39
C SER A 45 -16.06 5.14 -3.76
N SER A 46 -15.06 4.26 -3.76
CA SER A 46 -14.47 3.69 -4.96
C SER A 46 -15.25 2.43 -5.34
N PRO A 47 -15.65 2.25 -6.62
CA PRO A 47 -16.24 1.00 -7.07
C PRO A 47 -15.22 -0.11 -6.87
N GLY A 48 -15.50 -1.00 -5.92
CA GLY A 48 -14.66 -2.08 -5.40
C GLY A 48 -13.49 -2.49 -6.30
N ALA A 49 -12.38 -1.73 -6.21
CA ALA A 49 -11.20 -2.03 -6.96
C ALA A 49 -10.53 -3.26 -6.33
N MET A 50 -10.13 -4.21 -7.17
CA MET A 50 -9.33 -5.34 -6.71
C MET A 50 -8.06 -4.79 -6.05
N PHE A 51 -7.71 -5.34 -4.90
CA PHE A 51 -6.55 -4.90 -4.09
C PHE A 51 -5.27 -4.79 -4.91
N ASP A 52 -5.10 -5.68 -5.91
CA ASP A 52 -3.91 -5.76 -6.75
C ASP A 52 -3.90 -4.77 -7.93
N THR A 53 -5.03 -4.15 -8.27
CA THR A 53 -5.14 -3.19 -9.39
C THR A 53 -5.21 -1.74 -8.93
N TRP A 54 -5.45 -1.52 -7.64
CA TRP A 54 -5.57 -0.17 -7.08
C TRP A 54 -4.18 0.42 -6.77
N ASP A 55 -3.84 1.55 -7.38
CA ASP A 55 -2.60 2.25 -7.05
C ASP A 55 -2.77 3.03 -5.74
N ARG A 56 -2.34 2.41 -4.64
CA ARG A 56 -2.35 2.99 -3.29
C ARG A 56 -1.52 4.28 -3.17
N TRP A 57 -0.62 4.54 -4.13
CA TRP A 57 0.26 5.70 -4.17
C TRP A 57 -0.30 6.85 -5.00
N GLU A 58 -1.42 6.64 -5.69
CA GLU A 58 -2.06 7.65 -6.53
C GLU A 58 -2.49 8.87 -5.69
N GLY A 59 -2.20 10.07 -6.19
CA GLY A 59 -2.58 11.33 -5.55
C GLY A 59 -1.76 11.71 -4.30
N LEU A 60 -0.70 10.96 -3.97
CA LEU A 60 0.21 11.33 -2.88
C LEU A 60 1.20 12.43 -3.29
N PRO A 61 1.60 13.31 -2.35
CA PRO A 61 2.62 14.33 -2.63
C PRO A 61 3.91 13.70 -3.15
N PRO A 62 4.57 14.27 -4.18
CA PRO A 62 5.76 13.68 -4.80
C PRO A 62 6.91 13.53 -3.81
N ASP A 63 7.07 14.48 -2.87
CA ASP A 63 8.10 14.42 -1.83
C ASP A 63 7.87 13.24 -0.86
N PHE A 64 6.60 12.96 -0.55
CA PHE A 64 6.22 11.80 0.26
C PHE A 64 6.50 10.50 -0.49
N THR A 65 6.11 10.43 -1.76
CA THR A 65 6.35 9.24 -2.59
C THR A 65 7.83 8.93 -2.71
N LYS A 66 8.67 9.96 -2.93
CA LYS A 66 10.12 9.80 -3.01
C LYS A 66 10.76 9.36 -1.69
N LYS A 67 10.27 9.87 -0.55
CA LYS A 67 10.77 9.49 0.79
C LYS A 67 10.56 8.00 1.07
N TRP A 68 9.50 7.41 0.52
CA TRP A 68 9.07 6.05 0.85
C TRP A 68 9.08 5.09 -0.34
N GLU A 69 9.72 5.45 -1.45
CA GLU A 69 9.71 4.66 -2.69
C GLU A 69 10.17 3.21 -2.46
N ASP A 70 11.18 3.00 -1.61
CA ASP A 70 11.71 1.68 -1.24
C ASP A 70 10.69 0.78 -0.51
N TYR A 71 9.59 1.34 -0.02
CA TYR A 71 8.54 0.62 0.69
C TYR A 71 7.46 0.11 -0.25
N ARG A 72 7.49 0.52 -1.53
CA ARG A 72 6.49 0.14 -2.52
C ARG A 72 6.55 -1.36 -2.79
N GLU A 73 5.39 -1.99 -2.79
CA GLU A 73 5.31 -3.41 -3.12
C GLU A 73 5.73 -3.63 -4.59
N PRO A 74 6.58 -4.64 -4.89
CA PRO A 74 6.91 -4.94 -6.26
C PRO A 74 5.67 -5.36 -7.07
N PRO A 75 5.63 -5.06 -8.38
CA PRO A 75 4.50 -5.41 -9.23
C PRO A 75 4.27 -6.93 -9.26
N MET A 76 3.05 -7.32 -9.62
CA MET A 76 2.70 -8.73 -9.74
C MET A 76 3.62 -9.46 -10.71
N PRO A 77 4.20 -10.62 -10.33
CA PRO A 77 4.84 -11.49 -11.28
C PRO A 77 3.85 -11.85 -12.39
N PHE A 78 4.31 -11.78 -13.64
CA PHE A 78 3.47 -12.05 -14.80
C PHE A 78 2.82 -13.44 -14.74
N SER A 79 3.52 -14.44 -14.20
CA SER A 79 3.00 -15.78 -13.96
C SER A 79 1.73 -15.78 -13.11
N THR A 80 1.69 -14.95 -12.06
CA THR A 80 0.52 -14.83 -11.17
C THR A 80 -0.64 -14.14 -11.87
N CYS A 81 -0.37 -13.15 -12.72
CA CYS A 81 -1.40 -12.53 -13.56
C CYS A 81 -2.03 -13.55 -14.51
N VAL A 82 -1.22 -14.38 -15.18
CA VAL A 82 -1.70 -15.43 -16.10
C VAL A 82 -2.54 -16.48 -15.36
N LEU A 83 -2.08 -16.96 -14.19
CA LEU A 83 -2.83 -17.93 -13.40
C LEU A 83 -4.20 -17.39 -12.98
N ARG A 84 -4.27 -16.13 -12.52
CA ARG A 84 -5.55 -15.49 -12.19
C ARG A 84 -6.46 -15.32 -13.40
N TRP A 85 -5.89 -14.97 -14.55
CA TRP A 85 -6.65 -14.88 -15.79
C TRP A 85 -7.26 -16.23 -16.16
N ILE A 86 -6.52 -17.34 -16.06
CA ILE A 86 -7.05 -18.69 -16.30
C ILE A 86 -8.18 -19.02 -15.31
N CYS A 87 -7.97 -18.81 -14.00
CA CYS A 87 -8.98 -19.05 -12.97
C CYS A 87 -10.23 -18.17 -13.10
N SER A 88 -10.20 -17.09 -13.87
CA SER A 88 -11.37 -16.22 -14.07
C SER A 88 -12.40 -16.79 -15.05
N PHE A 89 -12.08 -17.90 -15.73
CA PHE A 89 -12.99 -18.61 -16.65
C PHE A 89 -13.68 -19.83 -16.01
N ASP A 90 -13.32 -20.19 -14.78
CA ASP A 90 -14.05 -21.15 -13.93
C ASP A 90 -15.21 -20.45 -13.20
#